data_AF-A0A965D0E4-F1
#
_entry.id   AF-A0A965D0E4-F1
#
_cell.length_a   1.000
_cell.length_b   1.000
_cell.length_c   1.000
_cell.angle_alpha   90.00
_cell.angle_beta   90.00
_cell.angle_gamma   90.00
#
_symmetry.space_group_name_H-M   'P 1'
#
loop_
_entity.id
_entity.type
_entity.pdbx_description
1 polymer ?
#
loop_
_entity_poly.entity_id
_entity_poly.type
_entity_poly.pdbx_seq_one_letter_code
_entity_poly.pdbx_strand_id
1 'polypeptide(L)' 'MVHPAVPVKSVKALIDLARSRPGEMNFATSGNGSSVHIAGELFRSMARINVARINYKGASQA' A
#
# COMPACT_ATOMS: atom_id res chain seq x y z
N MET A 1 -5.39 5.62 1.14
CA MET A 1 -5.24 6.48 2.34
C MET A 1 -4.14 5.88 3.20
N VAL A 2 -3.28 6.71 3.79
CA VAL A 2 -2.19 6.25 4.68
C VAL A 2 -2.62 6.43 6.14
N HIS A 3 -2.18 5.52 7.01
CA HIS A 3 -2.46 5.61 8.43
C HIS A 3 -1.84 6.90 9.01
N PRO A 4 -2.50 7.65 9.91
CA PRO A 4 -2.02 8.93 10.42
C PRO A 4 -0.63 8.88 11.08
N ALA A 5 -0.25 7.71 11.61
CA ALA A 5 1.06 7.48 12.21
C ALA A 5 2.20 7.34 11.20
N VAL A 6 1.91 7.23 9.89
CA VAL A 6 2.94 7.19 8.85
C VAL A 6 3.30 8.64 8.49
N PRO A 7 4.54 9.10 8.74
CA PRO A 7 4.94 10.50 8.57
C PRO A 7 5.19 10.85 7.09
N VAL A 8 4.24 10.53 6.21
CA VAL A 8 4.32 10.77 4.77
C VAL A 8 3.19 11.69 4.36
N LYS A 9 3.55 12.85 3.82
CA LYS A 9 2.60 13.87 3.35
C LYS A 9 2.46 13.90 1.83
N SER A 10 3.22 13.08 1.11
CA SER A 10 3.21 13.02 -0.35
C SER A 10 3.42 11.60 -0.85
N VAL A 11 2.95 11.34 -2.07
CA VAL A 11 3.17 10.05 -2.77
C VAL A 11 4.67 9.78 -2.93
N LYS A 12 5.48 10.82 -3.21
CA LYS A 12 6.93 10.68 -3.32
C LYS A 12 7.56 10.25 -2.00
N ALA A 13 7.19 10.88 -0.88
CA ALA A 13 7.69 10.48 0.45
C ALA A 13 7.26 9.06 0.82
N LEU A 14 6.07 8.64 0.41
CA LEU A 14 5.60 7.27 0.57
C LEU A 14 6.45 6.26 -0.22
N ILE A 15 6.80 6.58 -1.47
CA ILE A 15 7.67 5.73 -2.31
C ILE A 15 9.08 5.65 -1.74
N ASP A 16 9.65 6.79 -1.33
CA ASP A 16 11.00 6.85 -0.76
C ASP A 16 11.05 6.07 0.57
N LEU A 17 10.01 6.17 1.41
CA LEU A 17 9.87 5.37 2.64
C LEU A 17 9.74 3.86 2.33
N ALA A 18 8.86 3.49 1.41
CA ALA A 18 8.63 2.09 1.05
C ALA A 18 9.84 1.44 0.35
N ARG A 19 10.69 2.25 -0.31
CA ARG A 19 11.97 1.80 -0.86
C ARG A 19 13.03 1.65 0.22
N SER A 20 13.05 2.54 1.21
CA SER A 20 13.99 2.48 2.33
C SER A 20 13.73 1.31 3.28
N ARG A 21 12.48 0.83 3.34
CA ARG A 21 12.03 -0.27 4.22
C ARG A 21 11.23 -1.33 3.45
N PRO A 22 11.90 -2.13 2.61
CA PRO A 22 11.24 -3.18 1.85
C PRO A 22 10.66 -4.25 2.79
N GLY A 23 9.36 -4.54 2.67
CA GLY A 23 8.67 -5.59 3.43
C GLY A 23 8.05 -5.17 4.77
N GLU A 24 8.39 -3.99 5.30
CA GLU A 24 7.79 -3.49 6.56
C GLU A 24 6.43 -2.82 6.36
N MET A 25 6.14 -2.40 5.13
CA MET A 25 4.93 -1.66 4.80
C MET A 25 3.85 -2.61 4.28
N ASN A 26 2.70 -2.58 4.95
CA ASN A 26 1.53 -3.37 4.61
C ASN A 26 0.47 -2.49 3.93
N PHE A 27 -0.12 -3.00 2.86
CA PHE A 27 -1.26 -2.37 2.17
C PHE A 27 -2.49 -3.27 2.25
N ALA A 28 -3.60 -2.69 2.69
CA ALA A 28 -4.88 -3.36 2.85
C ALA A 28 -5.71 -3.32 1.56
N THR A 29 -6.25 -4.46 1.16
CA THR A 29 -7.03 -4.58 -0.08
C THR A 29 -8.27 -5.41 0.16
N SER A 30 -9.36 -5.01 -0.50
CA SER A 30 -10.70 -5.57 -0.38
C SER A 30 -10.90 -6.91 -1.11
N GLY A 31 -9.85 -7.72 -1.25
CA GLY A 31 -9.89 -9.04 -1.91
C GLY A 31 -9.21 -9.09 -3.28
N ASN A 32 -8.98 -10.31 -3.77
CA ASN A 32 -8.33 -10.59 -5.06
C ASN A 32 -9.24 -10.14 -6.22
N GLY A 33 -8.71 -9.35 -7.16
CA GLY A 33 -9.48 -8.83 -8.30
C GLY A 33 -10.26 -7.53 -8.05
N SER A 34 -10.18 -6.94 -6.85
CA SER A 34 -10.75 -5.62 -6.58
C SER A 34 -9.98 -4.50 -7.31
N SER A 35 -10.64 -3.38 -7.63
CA SER A 35 -9.98 -2.19 -8.20
C SER A 35 -8.81 -1.71 -7.34
N VAL A 36 -8.95 -1.84 -6.01
CA VAL A 36 -7.90 -1.53 -5.04
C VAL A 36 -6.73 -2.51 -5.13
N HIS A 37 -6.96 -3.81 -5.34
CA HIS A 37 -5.90 -4.80 -5.61
C HIS A 37 -5.07 -4.35 -6.81
N ILE A 38 -5.70 -4.14 -7.96
CA ILE A 38 -4.98 -3.87 -9.21
C ILE A 38 -4.25 -2.53 -9.13
N ALA A 39 -4.87 -1.50 -8.54
CA ALA A 39 -4.20 -0.23 -8.29
C ALA A 39 -2.97 -0.37 -7.37
N GLY A 40 -3.06 -1.19 -6.32
CA GLY A 40 -1.94 -1.45 -5.41
C GLY A 40 -0.80 -2.22 -6.06
N GLU A 41 -1.12 -3.24 -6.87
CA GLU A 41 -0.10 -4.03 -7.58
C GLU A 41 0.58 -3.21 -8.69
N LEU A 42 -0.19 -2.39 -9.41
CA LEU A 42 0.34 -1.46 -10.40
C LEU A 42 1.24 -0.41 -9.74
N PHE A 43 0.82 0.16 -8.61
CA PHE A 43 1.64 1.09 -7.85
C PHE A 43 2.95 0.44 -7.39
N ARG A 44 2.90 -0.80 -6.92
CA ARG A 44 4.07 -1.57 -6.51
C ARG A 44 5.06 -1.78 -7.65
N SER A 45 4.54 -2.16 -8.82
CA SER A 45 5.33 -2.35 -10.05
C SER A 45 5.94 -1.05 -10.56
N MET A 46 5.16 0.03 -10.65
CA MET A 46 5.63 1.33 -11.13
C MET A 46 6.64 1.98 -10.18
N ALA A 47 6.38 1.94 -8.87
CA ALA A 47 7.26 2.56 -7.88
C ALA A 47 8.49 1.70 -7.53
N ARG A 48 8.51 0.42 -7.97
CA ARG A 48 9.52 -0.60 -7.64
C ARG A 48 9.75 -0.71 -6.13
N ILE A 49 8.66 -0.81 -5.38
CA ILE A 49 8.67 -0.91 -3.91
C ILE A 49 8.22 -2.31 -3.50
N ASN A 50 8.72 -2.81 -2.37
CA ASN A 50 8.28 -4.10 -1.83
C ASN A 50 7.34 -3.86 -0.65
N VAL A 51 6.04 -3.87 -0.92
CA VAL A 51 4.98 -3.77 0.08
C VAL A 51 4.22 -5.09 0.16
N ALA A 52 3.95 -5.53 1.39
CA ALA A 52 3.21 -6.74 1.66
C ALA A 52 1.70 -6.47 1.56
N ARG A 53 1.01 -7.38 0.89
CA ARG A 53 -0.43 -7.29 0.64
C ARG A 53 -1.19 -8.00 1.76
N ILE A 54 -2.05 -7.27 2.48
CA ILE A 54 -2.96 -7.87 3.46
C ILE A 54 -4.37 -7.92 2.87
N ASN A 55 -4.89 -9.14 2.73
CA ASN A 55 -6.25 -9.39 2.25
C ASN A 55 -7.25 -9.20 3.39
N TYR A 56 -8.13 -8.20 3.29
CA TYR A 56 -9.27 -8.06 4.19
C TYR A 56 -10.56 -8.53 3.49
N LYS A 57 -11.42 -9.28 4.20
CA LYS A 57 -12.69 -9.84 3.68
C LYS A 57 -13.81 -8.81 3.44
N GLY A 58 -13.48 -7.53 3.45
CA GLY A 58 -14.39 -6.41 3.25
C GLY A 58 -13.70 -5.11 3.61
N ALA A 59 -14.20 -3.99 3.11
CA ALA A 59 -13.84 -2.68 3.64
C ALA A 59 -14.44 -2.57 5.04
N SER A 60 -13.76 -3.13 6.04
CA SER A 60 -14.06 -2.84 7.44
C SER A 60 -13.75 -1.36 7.63
N GLN A 61 -14.84 -0.60 7.57
CA GLN A 61 -14.95 0.83 7.75
C GLN A 61 -14.25 1.20 9.06
N ALA A 62 -13.20 2.01 8.96
CA ALA A 62 -12.62 2.78 10.04
C ALA A 62 -12.39 4.19 9.50
#